data_AF-A0A7K3QUX9-F1
#
_entry.id   AF-A0A7K3QUX9-F1
#
_cell.length_a   1.000
_cell.length_b   1.000
_cell.length_c   1.000
_cell.angle_alpha   90.00
_cell.angle_beta   90.00
_cell.angle_gamma   90.00
#
_symmetry.space_group_name_H-M   'P 1'
#
loop_
_entity.id
_entity.type
_entity.pdbx_description
1 polymer ?
#
loop_
_entity_poly.entity_id
_entity_poly.type
_entity_poly.pdbx_seq_one_letter_code
_entity_poly.pdbx_strand_id
1 'polypeptide(L)' 'MRIASFNINGIRAALKRGFSEWMEARDCDVIGLQEVRCRPADLPEGAFGDRHVSWAPGSLAGRNG' A
#
# COMPACT_ATOMS: atom_id res chain seq x y z
N MET A 1 2.77 -17.69 10.51
CA MET A 1 1.89 -16.55 10.22
C MET A 1 2.56 -15.26 10.67
N ARG A 2 2.79 -14.33 9.75
CA ARG A 2 3.54 -13.07 9.90
C ARG A 2 2.68 -11.94 9.35
N ILE A 3 2.41 -10.96 10.21
CA ILE A 3 1.59 -9.80 9.88
C ILE A 3 2.44 -8.55 10.04
N ALA A 4 2.39 -7.67 9.05
CA ALA A 4 2.94 -6.32 9.15
C ALA A 4 1.84 -5.29 8.97
N SER A 5 1.99 -4.13 9.63
CA SER A 5 1.14 -2.97 9.39
C SER A 5 2.02 -1.73 9.30
N PHE A 6 1.80 -0.89 8.30
CA PHE A 6 2.58 0.32 8.10
C PHE A 6 1.77 1.45 7.46
N ASN A 7 1.93 2.65 8.01
CA ASN A 7 1.46 3.88 7.39
C ASN A 7 2.48 4.35 6.35
N ILE A 8 2.11 4.27 5.08
CA ILE A 8 3.01 4.50 3.95
C ILE A 8 3.08 5.96 3.49
N ASN A 9 2.18 6.83 3.96
CA ASN A 9 2.08 8.22 3.52
C ASN A 9 2.05 8.38 1.97
N GLY A 10 1.38 7.46 1.28
CA GLY A 10 1.20 7.47 -0.17
C GLY A 10 1.95 6.36 -0.91
N ILE A 11 1.22 5.55 -1.68
CA ILE A 11 1.77 4.36 -2.36
C ILE A 11 2.85 4.70 -3.38
N ARG A 12 2.67 5.76 -4.17
CA ARG A 12 3.65 6.17 -5.19
C ARG A 12 5.01 6.52 -4.57
N ALA A 13 5.00 7.25 -3.44
CA ALA A 13 6.22 7.61 -2.74
C ALA A 13 6.86 6.40 -2.05
N ALA A 14 6.05 5.50 -1.50
CA ALA A 14 6.52 4.25 -0.89
C ALA A 14 7.20 3.33 -1.92
N LEU A 15 6.57 3.12 -3.09
CA LEU A 15 7.14 2.33 -4.18
C LEU A 15 8.49 2.90 -4.65
N LYS A 16 8.58 4.24 -4.83
CA LYS A 16 9.85 4.91 -5.16
C LYS A 16 10.95 4.68 -4.12
N ARG A 17 10.60 4.40 -2.86
CA ARG A 17 11.53 4.15 -1.75
C ARG A 17 11.85 2.67 -1.54
N GLY A 18 11.44 1.79 -2.45
CA GLY A 18 11.75 0.36 -2.40
C GLY A 18 10.74 -0.47 -1.61
N PHE A 19 9.47 -0.05 -1.56
CA PHE A 19 8.45 -0.79 -0.82
C PHE A 19 8.16 -2.18 -1.43
N SER A 20 8.25 -2.33 -2.74
CA SER A 20 8.07 -3.64 -3.41
C SER A 20 9.11 -4.65 -2.96
N GLU A 21 10.39 -4.25 -2.97
CA GLU A 21 11.51 -5.07 -2.53
C GLU A 21 11.39 -5.41 -1.05
N TRP A 22 10.92 -4.46 -0.23
CA TRP A 22 10.64 -4.71 1.17
C TRP A 22 9.54 -5.76 1.37
N MET A 23 8.44 -5.70 0.60
CA MET A 23 7.35 -6.69 0.69
C MET A 23 7.84 -8.10 0.37
N GLU A 24 8.64 -8.25 -0.68
CA GLU A 24 9.21 -9.53 -1.11
C GLU A 24 10.21 -10.06 -0.08
N ALA A 25 11.16 -9.24 0.35
CA ALA A 25 12.18 -9.66 1.32
C ALA A 25 11.59 -9.96 2.71
N ARG A 26 10.49 -9.28 3.08
CA ARG A 26 9.90 -9.46 4.41
C ARG A 26 9.06 -10.73 4.50
N ASP A 27 8.52 -11.27 3.41
CA ASP A 27 7.78 -12.53 3.41
C ASP A 27 6.67 -12.57 4.50
N CYS A 28 5.78 -11.57 4.43
CA CYS A 28 4.60 -11.49 5.29
C CYS A 28 3.39 -12.14 4.62
N ASP A 29 2.62 -12.91 5.41
CA ASP A 29 1.34 -13.50 4.99
C ASP A 29 0.28 -12.41 4.79
N VAL A 30 0.27 -11.39 5.66
CA VAL A 30 -0.68 -10.26 5.60
C VAL A 30 0.05 -8.93 5.83
N ILE A 31 -0.26 -7.94 4.99
CA ILE A 31 0.27 -6.58 5.10
C ILE A 31 -0.90 -5.59 5.14
N GLY A 32 -1.04 -4.88 6.26
CA GLY A 32 -2.00 -3.79 6.42
C GLY A 32 -1.36 -2.44 6.09
N LEU A 33 -2.00 -1.67 5.21
CA LEU A 33 -1.49 -0.36 4.77
C LEU A 33 -2.43 0.76 5.16
N GLN A 34 -1.87 1.83 5.73
CA GLN A 34 -2.60 3.07 6.02
C GLN A 34 -2.06 4.22 5.20
N GLU A 35 -2.92 5.21 4.95
CA GLU A 35 -2.62 6.39 4.14
C GLU A 35 -2.04 6.06 2.77
N VAL A 36 -2.69 5.14 2.05
CA VAL A 36 -2.28 4.79 0.68
C VAL A 36 -2.40 5.98 -0.28
N ARG A 37 -3.26 6.96 0.07
CA ARG A 37 -3.45 8.26 -0.63
C ARG A 37 -3.59 8.12 -2.15
N CYS A 38 -4.33 7.10 -2.56
CA CYS A 38 -4.53 6.71 -3.95
C CYS A 38 -5.90 6.05 -4.06
N ARG A 39 -6.69 6.34 -5.10
CA ARG A 39 -7.92 5.58 -5.35
C ARG A 39 -7.57 4.29 -6.10
N PRO A 40 -8.39 3.23 -6.01
CA PRO A 40 -8.14 1.98 -6.74
C PRO A 40 -7.90 2.19 -8.25
N ALA A 41 -8.65 3.11 -8.88
CA ALA A 41 -8.49 3.44 -10.30
C ALA A 41 -7.18 4.18 -10.64
N ASP A 42 -6.54 4.80 -9.65
CA ASP A 42 -5.30 5.58 -9.81
C ASP A 42 -4.05 4.80 -9.36
N LEU A 43 -4.22 3.51 -8.99
CA LEU A 43 -3.16 2.68 -8.46
C LEU A 43 -2.14 2.37 -9.56
N PRO A 44 -0.83 2.53 -9.30
CA PRO A 44 0.19 2.08 -10.25
C PRO A 44 0.04 0.59 -10.56
N GLU A 45 0.23 0.24 -11.83
CA GLU A 45 0.24 -1.16 -12.26
C GLU A 45 1.29 -1.95 -11.47
N GLY A 46 0.93 -3.15 -11.01
CA GLY A 46 1.83 -4.01 -10.25
C GLY A 46 2.20 -3.51 -8.85
N ALA A 47 1.53 -2.49 -8.31
CA ALA A 47 1.85 -1.91 -6.99
C ALA A 47 1.94 -2.93 -5.83
N PHE A 48 1.26 -4.07 -5.96
CA PHE A 48 1.25 -5.15 -4.97
C PHE A 48 1.62 -6.53 -5.54
N GLY A 49 2.15 -6.60 -6.77
CA GLY A 49 2.44 -7.87 -7.44
C GLY A 49 1.23 -8.79 -7.53
N ASP A 50 1.44 -10.08 -7.27
CA ASP A 50 0.41 -11.13 -7.34
C ASP A 50 -0.44 -11.25 -6.05
N ARG A 51 -0.30 -10.32 -5.11
CA ARG A 51 -1.00 -10.39 -3.82
C ARG A 51 -2.49 -10.14 -4.01
N HIS A 52 -3.31 -10.86 -3.24
CA HIS A 52 -4.71 -10.50 -3.08
C HIS A 52 -4.84 -9.15 -2.35
N VAL A 53 -5.63 -8.24 -2.91
CA VAL A 53 -5.82 -6.89 -2.36
C VAL A 53 -7.27 -6.71 -1.92
N SER A 54 -7.46 -6.41 -0.64
CA SER A 54 -8.72 -5.89 -0.10
C SER A 54 -8.54 -4.40 0.19
N TRP A 55 -9.56 -3.60 -0.14
CA TRP A 55 -9.46 -2.14 -0.12
C TRP A 55 -10.65 -1.49 0.56
N ALA A 56 -10.38 -0.57 1.49
CA ALA A 56 -11.37 0.25 2.17
C ALA A 56 -11.06 1.73 1.94
N PRO A 57 -11.57 2.35 0.85
CA PRO A 57 -11.27 3.74 0.54
C PRO A 57 -12.03 4.68 1.48
N GLY A 58 -11.41 5.78 1.89
CA GLY A 58 -12.11 6.86 2.55
C GLY A 58 -13.16 7.49 1.63
N SER A 59 -14.32 7.85 2.18
CA SER A 59 -15.42 8.51 1.45
C SER A 59 -15.18 10.01 1.23
N LEU A 60 -14.26 10.60 2.00
CA LEU A 60 -13.90 12.00 1.91
C LEU A 60 -12.62 12.18 1.09
N ALA A 61 -12.57 13.25 0.30
CA ALA A 61 -11.34 13.66 -0.34
C ALA A 61 -10.27 13.97 0.72
N GLY A 62 -9.02 13.56 0.44
CA GLY A 62 -7.89 13.93 1.28
C GLY A 62 -7.77 15.45 1.37
N ARG A 63 -7.49 15.95 2.57
CA ARG A 63 -7.20 17.37 2.81
C ARG A 63 -5.69 17.52 2.95
N ASN A 64 -5.13 18.57 2.36
CA ASN A 64 -3.77 18.96 2.70
C ASN A 64 -3.80 19.49 4.14
N GLY A 65 -3.01 18.88 5.02
CA GLY A 65 -2.71 19.42 6.34
C GLY A 65 -1.69 20.53 6.26
#